data_AF-A0A1I6IEH9-F1
#
_entry.id   AF-A0A1I6IEH9-F1
#
_cell.length_a   1.000
_cell.length_b   1.000
_cell.length_c   1.000
_cell.angle_alpha   90.00
_cell.angle_beta   90.00
_cell.angle_gamma   90.00
#
_symmetry.space_group_name_H-M   'P 1'
#
loop_
_entity.id
_entity.type
_entity.pdbx_description
1 polymer ?
#
loop_
_entity_poly.entity_id
_entity_poly.type
_entity_poly.pdbx_seq_one_letter_code
_entity_poly.pdbx_strand_id
1 'polypeptide(L)' 'MKMYREQILVETLIKYRFRKYGFQKIKVECFNQYNGDSTKCRVEVFKDGKRLMKHEAELNEKFVIDAENRLSTIMVEKEI' A
#
# COMPACT_ATOMS: atom_id res chain seq x y z
N MET A 1 -4.49 16.26 12.61
CA MET A 1 -4.65 14.95 13.30
C MET A 1 -5.46 13.91 12.52
N LYS A 2 -6.31 14.27 11.54
CA LYS A 2 -7.16 13.31 10.79
C LYS A 2 -6.35 12.36 9.88
N MET A 3 -5.45 12.90 9.06
CA MET A 3 -4.58 12.11 8.16
C MET A 3 -3.69 11.08 8.86
N TYR A 4 -3.11 11.39 10.01
CA TYR A 4 -2.20 10.46 10.71
C TYR A 4 -2.94 9.19 11.17
N ARG A 5 -4.20 9.34 11.61
CA ARG A 5 -5.05 8.20 11.99
C ARG A 5 -5.46 7.37 10.77
N GLU A 6 -5.82 8.02 9.68
CA GLU A 6 -6.14 7.36 8.41
C GLU A 6 -4.94 6.58 7.86
N GLN A 7 -3.73 7.17 7.90
CA GLN A 7 -2.50 6.50 7.50
C GLN A 7 -2.22 5.25 8.36
N ILE A 8 -2.35 5.35 9.69
CA ILE A 8 -2.18 4.19 10.59
C ILE A 8 -3.17 3.08 10.23
N LEU A 9 -4.45 3.42 10.03
CA LEU A 9 -5.47 2.43 9.69
C LEU A 9 -5.15 1.73 8.37
N VAL A 10 -4.79 2.49 7.33
CA VAL A 10 -4.41 1.93 6.02
C VAL A 10 -3.16 1.06 6.15
N GLU A 11 -2.15 1.51 6.89
CA GLU A 11 -0.94 0.75 7.14
C GLU A 11 -1.24 -0.57 7.87
N THR A 12 -2.08 -0.55 8.90
CA THR A 12 -2.52 -1.75 9.61
C THR A 12 -3.28 -2.71 8.70
N LEU A 13 -4.22 -2.21 7.89
CA LEU A 13 -5.01 -3.03 6.97
C LEU A 13 -4.13 -3.70 5.91
N ILE A 14 -3.19 -2.94 5.32
CA ILE A 14 -2.27 -3.48 4.31
C ILE A 14 -1.33 -4.51 4.93
N LYS A 15 -0.74 -4.23 6.09
CA LYS A 15 0.13 -5.19 6.78
C LYS A 15 -0.63 -6.47 7.12
N TYR A 16 -1.89 -6.37 7.54
CA TYR A 16 -2.74 -7.52 7.82
C TYR A 16 -3.01 -8.34 6.55
N ARG A 17 -3.47 -7.70 5.47
CA ARG A 17 -3.76 -8.36 4.18
C ARG A 17 -2.52 -9.01 3.57
N PHE A 18 -1.37 -8.34 3.65
CA PHE A 18 -0.14 -8.78 3.01
C PHE A 18 0.66 -9.76 3.87
N ARG A 19 0.22 -10.03 5.11
CA ARG A 19 0.90 -10.94 6.05
C ARG A 19 1.19 -12.31 5.45
N LYS A 20 0.28 -12.81 4.59
CA LYS A 20 0.40 -14.12 3.92
C LYS A 20 1.64 -14.25 3.02
N TYR A 21 2.22 -13.13 2.59
CA TYR A 21 3.39 -13.13 1.69
C TYR A 21 4.74 -12.95 2.41
N GLY A 22 4.74 -12.74 3.74
CA GLY A 22 5.98 -12.69 4.53
C GLY A 22 6.93 -11.54 4.21
N PHE A 23 6.44 -10.38 3.75
CA PHE A 23 7.31 -9.25 3.42
C PHE A 23 8.00 -8.66 4.66
N GLN A 24 9.29 -8.34 4.51
CA GLN A 24 10.13 -7.77 5.56
C GLN A 24 9.77 -6.32 5.87
N LYS A 25 9.37 -5.55 4.85
CA LYS A 25 9.12 -4.12 4.99
C LYS A 25 8.02 -3.66 4.05
N ILE A 26 7.02 -3.01 4.62
CA ILE A 26 5.94 -2.33 3.92
C ILE A 26 5.96 -0.88 4.41
N LYS A 27 6.06 0.07 3.48
CA LYS A 27 5.96 1.50 3.76
C LYS A 27 4.62 2.01 3.24
N VAL A 28 3.94 2.81 4.06
CA VAL A 28 2.69 3.48 3.67
C VAL A 28 2.81 4.95 3.99
N GLU A 29 2.60 5.80 2.99
CA GLU A 29 2.66 7.26 3.09
C GLU A 29 1.38 7.85 2.52
N CYS A 30 0.64 8.64 3.29
CA CYS A 30 -0.55 9.33 2.80
C CYS A 30 -0.32 10.84 2.80
N PHE A 31 -0.78 11.52 1.75
CA PHE A 31 -0.59 12.95 1.54
C PHE A 31 -1.78 13.55 0.81
N ASN A 32 -2.10 14.80 1.12
CA ASN A 32 -3.15 15.55 0.43
C ASN A 32 -2.60 16.14 -0.87
N GLN A 33 -3.43 16.17 -1.91
CA GLN A 33 -3.07 16.90 -3.12
C GLN A 33 -3.24 18.41 -2.89
N TYR A 34 -2.28 19.21 -3.36
CA TYR A 34 -2.28 20.67 -3.19
C TYR A 34 -3.49 21.38 -3.84
N ASN A 35 -4.22 20.68 -4.73
CA ASN A 35 -5.31 21.21 -5.55
C ASN A 35 -6.66 20.47 -5.40
N GLY A 36 -6.85 19.62 -4.39
CA GLY A 36 -8.12 18.91 -4.21
C GLY A 36 -8.30 18.25 -2.85
N ASP A 37 -9.56 18.04 -2.48
CA ASP A 37 -10.01 17.37 -1.25
C ASP A 37 -9.67 15.87 -1.20
N SER A 38 -8.96 15.34 -2.19
CA SER A 38 -8.59 13.94 -2.26
C SER A 38 -7.24 13.66 -1.58
N THR A 39 -7.28 12.76 -0.60
CA THR A 39 -6.09 12.18 0.02
C THR A 39 -5.55 11.08 -0.89
N LYS A 40 -4.26 11.09 -1.20
CA LYS A 40 -3.57 9.97 -1.87
C LYS A 40 -2.76 9.19 -0.86
N CYS A 41 -2.63 7.89 -1.10
CA CYS A 41 -1.72 7.05 -0.36
C CYS A 41 -0.78 6.32 -1.33
N ARG A 42 0.45 6.15 -0.88
CA ARG A 42 1.51 5.39 -1.55
C ARG A 42 1.89 4.21 -0.66
N VAL A 43 1.92 3.04 -1.27
CA VAL A 43 2.31 1.78 -0.64
C VAL A 43 3.52 1.25 -1.39
N GLU A 44 4.58 0.96 -0.65
CA GLU A 44 5.78 0.31 -1.17
C GLU A 44 6.05 -0.96 -0.40
N VAL A 45 6.18 -2.08 -1.12
CA VAL A 45 6.52 -3.39 -0.56
C VAL A 45 7.94 -3.74 -0.95
N PHE A 46 8.72 -4.22 0.02
CA PHE A 46 10.10 -4.64 -0.17
C PHE A 46 10.27 -6.12 0.21
N LYS A 47 11.08 -6.82 -0.57
CA LYS A 47 11.51 -8.20 -0.33
C LYS A 47 13.01 -8.28 -0.65
N ASP A 48 13.79 -8.89 0.23
CA ASP A 48 15.25 -9.05 0.09
C ASP A 48 16.00 -7.72 -0.17
N GLY A 49 15.60 -6.67 0.55
CA GLY A 49 16.17 -5.32 0.39
C GLY A 49 15.80 -4.58 -0.90
N LYS A 50 15.08 -5.22 -1.83
CA LYS A 50 14.65 -4.63 -3.10
C LYS A 50 13.17 -4.24 -3.07
N ARG A 51 12.83 -3.12 -3.70
CA ARG A 51 11.43 -2.70 -3.87
C ARG A 51 10.75 -3.62 -4.88
N LEU A 52 9.75 -4.36 -4.40
CA LEU A 52 9.01 -5.33 -5.19
C LEU A 52 7.76 -4.71 -5.83
N MET A 53 7.12 -3.78 -5.13
CA MET A 53 5.88 -3.15 -5.57
C MET A 53 5.83 -1.70 -5.11
N LYS A 54 5.28 -0.85 -5.98
CA LYS A 54 4.84 0.52 -5.68
C LYS A 54 3.41 0.67 -6.19
N HIS A 55 2.50 1.07 -5.32
CA HIS A 55 1.13 1.45 -5.67
C HIS A 55 0.81 2.81 -5.08
N GLU A 56 0.40 3.74 -5.93
CA GLU A 56 0.10 5.11 -5.55
C GLU A 56 -1.22 5.49 -6.20
N ALA A 57 -2.22 5.77 -5.36
CA ALA A 57 -3.58 6.04 -5.79
C ALA A 57 -4.31 6.90 -4.75
N GLU A 58 -5.51 7.34 -5.10
CA GLU A 58 -6.42 8.01 -4.17
C GLU A 58 -6.87 7.06 -3.07
N LEU A 59 -6.96 7.56 -1.84
CA LEU A 59 -7.47 6.81 -0.71
C LEU A 59 -8.98 6.75 -0.78
N ASN A 60 -9.48 5.66 -1.33
CA ASN A 60 -10.90 5.31 -1.35
C ASN A 60 -11.10 3.87 -0.84
N GLU A 61 -12.35 3.40 -0.83
CA GLU A 61 -12.72 2.06 -0.37
C GLU A 61 -12.03 0.91 -1.12
N LYS A 62 -11.54 1.15 -2.34
CA LYS A 62 -10.90 0.14 -3.21
C LYS A 62 -9.38 0.12 -3.07
N PHE A 63 -8.77 1.16 -2.49
CA PHE A 63 -7.32 1.32 -2.43
C PHE A 63 -6.56 0.08 -1.96
N VAL A 64 -7.01 -0.53 -0.85
CA VAL A 64 -6.37 -1.71 -0.27
C VAL A 64 -6.51 -2.93 -1.19
N ILE A 65 -7.68 -3.09 -1.81
CA ILE A 65 -7.97 -4.20 -2.72
C ILE A 65 -7.13 -4.06 -3.99
N ASP A 66 -7.04 -2.85 -4.54
CA ASP A 66 -6.24 -2.57 -5.74
C ASP A 66 -4.75 -2.79 -5.48
N ALA A 67 -4.26 -2.40 -4.30
CA ALA A 67 -2.91 -2.69 -3.86
C ALA A 67 -2.66 -4.21 -3.72
N GLU A 68 -3.61 -4.96 -3.14
CA GLU A 68 -3.53 -6.43 -2.99
C GLU A 68 -3.54 -7.15 -4.35
N ASN A 69 -4.41 -6.73 -5.26
CA ASN A 69 -4.50 -7.28 -6.61
C ASN A 69 -3.19 -7.05 -7.37
N ARG A 70 -2.67 -5.81 -7.35
CA ARG A 70 -1.41 -5.48 -8.00
C ARG A 70 -0.24 -6.30 -7.44
N LEU A 71 -0.21 -6.48 -6.13
CA LEU A 71 0.80 -7.31 -5.50
C LEU A 71 0.67 -8.78 -5.89
N SER A 72 -0.56 -9.30 -5.91
CA SER A 72 -0.85 -10.69 -6.31
C SER A 72 -0.42 -10.97 -7.74
N THR A 73 -0.71 -10.07 -8.68
CA THR A 73 -0.24 -10.15 -10.06
C THR A 73 1.29 -10.22 -10.12
N ILE A 74 2.00 -9.36 -9.38
CA ILE A 74 3.47 -9.37 -9.33
C ILE A 74 4.00 -10.68 -8.73
N MET A 75 3.31 -11.27 -7.75
CA MET A 75 3.75 -12.56 -7.17
C MET A 75 3.59 -13.70 -8.18
N VAL A 76 2.47 -13.73 -8.91
CA VAL A 76 2.21 -14.73 -9.96
C VAL A 76 3.20 -14.61 -11.11
N GLU A 77 3.43 -13.38 -11.62
CA GLU A 77 4.34 -13.14 -12.75
C GLU A 77 5.80 -13.48 -12.44
N LYS A 78 6.21 -13.44 -11.17
CA LYS A 78 7.59 -13.65 -10.76
C LYS A 78 7.92 -15.08 -10.31
N GLU A 79 6.95 -16.00 -10.33
CA GLU A 79 7.09 -17.37 -9.80
C GLU A 79 7.86 -17.41 -8.45
N ILE A 80 7.50 -16.52 -7.51
CA ILE A 80 8.02 -16.51 -6.13
C ILE A 80 6.98 -17.06 -5.17
#